data_AF-A0A1F9BAT6-F1
#
_entry.id   AF-A0A1F9BAT6-F1
#
_cell.length_a   1.000
_cell.length_b   1.000
_cell.length_c   1.000
_cell.angle_alpha   90.00
_cell.angle_beta   90.00
_cell.angle_gamma   90.00
#
_symmetry.space_group_name_H-M   'P 1'
#
loop_
_entity.id
_entity.type
_entity.pdbx_description
1 polymer ?
#
loop_
_entity_poly.entity_id
_entity_poly.type
_entity_poly.pdbx_seq_one_letter_code
_entity_poly.pdbx_strand_id
1 'polypeptide(L)'
;MNRAIRVWTPGSEFTLQVSEEEKCLYKANDPRSLYHTHRWIYQKGRHKGGEFPVVVVRKHFMDQGYKVWVSGQSKLGSDAFILAMFPGARQRRDQSYLSMIEVFSEEKIDKFIAIAEQEKKRYGLPRHGGDPDLFVQNPKNLDERFFVEVKAEDLTCEHRYKDDLNAQQLLVFPLIEKHLKYQVQIANVQIVKSAMASD
;
A
#
# COMPACT_ATOMS: atom_id res chain seq x y z
N MET A 1 -1.07 31.13 1.79
CA MET A 1 -1.07 30.69 3.20
C MET A 1 -0.82 29.18 3.23
N ASN A 2 0.37 28.75 3.68
CA ASN A 2 0.64 27.34 3.94
C ASN A 2 -0.13 26.93 5.20
N ARG A 3 -1.27 26.24 5.04
CA ARG A 3 -1.91 25.57 6.17
C ARG A 3 -1.11 24.30 6.45
N ALA A 4 -0.68 24.11 7.69
CA ALA A 4 -0.09 22.84 8.11
C ALA A 4 -1.12 21.71 7.91
N ILE A 5 -0.69 20.62 7.27
CA ILE A 5 -1.46 19.36 7.28
C ILE A 5 -1.47 18.89 8.74
N ARG A 6 -2.66 18.69 9.32
CA ARG A 6 -2.75 18.10 10.67
C ARG A 6 -2.05 16.75 10.64
N VAL A 7 -1.25 16.47 11.67
CA VAL A 7 -0.59 15.17 11.83
C VAL A 7 -1.68 14.11 12.02
N TRP A 8 -1.95 13.34 10.98
CA TRP A 8 -2.75 12.12 11.09
C TRP A 8 -1.91 11.06 11.80
N THR A 9 -2.53 10.33 12.72
CA THR A 9 -1.91 9.21 13.44
C THR A 9 -2.71 7.96 13.08
N PRO A 10 -2.06 6.87 12.67
CA PRO A 10 -2.76 5.65 12.31
C PRO A 10 -3.50 5.06 13.52
N GLY A 11 -4.71 4.54 13.29
CA GLY A 11 -5.46 3.82 14.31
C GLY A 11 -4.96 2.39 14.55
N SER A 12 -4.09 1.87 13.68
CA SER A 12 -3.46 0.55 13.82
C SER A 12 -2.12 0.53 13.08
N GLU A 13 -1.11 -0.03 13.74
CA GLU A 13 0.24 -0.19 13.22
C GLU A 13 0.80 -1.53 13.70
N PHE A 14 1.53 -2.23 12.83
CA PHE A 14 2.22 -3.48 13.18
C PHE A 14 3.55 -3.58 12.45
N THR A 15 4.41 -4.47 12.94
CA THR A 15 5.77 -4.66 12.42
C THR A 15 5.98 -6.11 11.99
N LEU A 16 6.56 -6.31 10.82
CA LEU A 16 7.06 -7.59 10.32
C LEU A 16 8.57 -7.51 10.20
N GLN A 17 9.27 -8.49 10.74
CA GLN A 17 10.71 -8.64 10.55
C GLN A 17 11.00 -9.63 9.43
N VAL A 18 11.96 -9.31 8.58
CA VAL A 18 12.42 -10.17 7.50
C VAL A 18 13.94 -10.13 7.43
N SER A 19 14.56 -11.27 7.14
CA SER A 19 16.02 -11.34 7.05
C SER A 19 16.54 -10.65 5.79
N GLU A 20 17.74 -10.08 5.90
CA GLU A 20 18.50 -9.55 4.76
C GLU A 20 18.76 -10.63 3.70
N GLU A 21 19.03 -11.87 4.14
CA GLU A 21 19.19 -13.01 3.24
C GLU A 21 17.94 -13.23 2.38
N GLU A 22 16.75 -13.18 2.97
CA GLU A 22 15.49 -13.34 2.23
C GLU A 22 15.26 -12.18 1.24
N LYS A 23 15.61 -10.95 1.63
CA LYS A 23 15.64 -9.80 0.71
C LYS A 23 16.61 -10.02 -0.46
N CYS A 24 17.78 -10.60 -0.20
CA CYS A 24 18.78 -10.93 -1.21
C CYS A 24 18.33 -12.04 -2.16
N LEU A 25 17.78 -13.14 -1.63
CA LEU A 25 17.18 -14.22 -2.43
C LEU A 25 16.05 -13.69 -3.31
N TYR A 26 15.18 -12.85 -2.75
CA TYR A 26 14.15 -12.17 -3.54
C TYR A 26 14.78 -11.30 -4.62
N LYS A 27 15.75 -10.43 -4.34
CA LYS A 27 16.38 -9.60 -5.38
C LYS A 27 17.05 -10.43 -6.48
N ALA A 28 17.64 -11.57 -6.13
CA ALA A 28 18.28 -12.50 -7.06
C ALA A 28 17.30 -13.33 -7.91
N ASN A 29 15.99 -13.23 -7.66
CA ASN A 29 14.98 -14.10 -8.26
C ASN A 29 15.26 -15.60 -7.97
N ASP A 30 15.72 -15.88 -6.76
CA ASP A 30 16.05 -17.23 -6.33
C ASP A 30 14.78 -17.97 -5.87
N PRO A 31 14.50 -19.19 -6.36
CA PRO A 31 13.33 -19.98 -5.96
C PRO A 31 13.33 -20.38 -4.48
N ARG A 32 14.45 -20.24 -3.77
CA ARG A 32 14.53 -20.46 -2.32
C ARG A 32 13.88 -19.34 -1.51
N SER A 33 13.67 -18.17 -2.11
CA SER A 33 12.95 -17.08 -1.46
C SER A 33 11.53 -17.52 -1.10
N LEU A 34 11.14 -17.32 0.16
CA LEU A 34 9.76 -17.50 0.64
C LEU A 34 8.75 -16.64 -0.14
N TYR A 35 9.22 -15.57 -0.77
CA TYR A 35 8.43 -14.63 -1.54
C TYR A 35 8.53 -14.83 -3.06
N HIS A 36 9.22 -15.88 -3.53
CA HIS A 36 9.45 -16.14 -4.96
C HIS A 36 8.17 -16.25 -5.78
N THR A 37 7.16 -16.97 -5.29
CA THR A 37 5.86 -17.14 -5.97
C THR A 37 4.93 -15.93 -5.81
N HIS A 38 5.25 -15.02 -4.88
CA HIS A 38 4.48 -13.82 -4.59
C HIS A 38 5.03 -12.57 -5.30
N ARG A 39 6.04 -12.75 -6.16
CA ARG A 39 6.64 -11.69 -6.95
C ARG A 39 5.61 -10.97 -7.79
N TRP A 40 5.78 -9.66 -7.86
CA TRP A 40 5.04 -8.83 -8.79
C TRP A 40 5.68 -8.89 -10.18
N ILE A 41 4.85 -8.98 -11.23
CA ILE A 41 5.30 -9.06 -12.63
C ILE A 41 6.09 -7.79 -13.03
N TYR A 42 5.80 -6.65 -12.39
CA TYR A 42 6.47 -5.38 -12.64
C TYR A 42 7.35 -4.96 -11.46
N GLN A 43 8.66 -5.08 -11.62
CA GLN A 43 9.66 -4.87 -10.55
C GLN A 43 10.16 -3.42 -10.43
N LYS A 44 9.34 -2.40 -10.71
CA LYS A 44 9.79 -0.99 -10.71
C LYS A 44 9.01 -0.09 -9.74
N GLY A 45 9.71 0.38 -8.70
CA GLY A 45 9.68 1.79 -8.30
C GLY A 45 8.73 2.25 -7.20
N ARG A 46 8.16 1.40 -6.34
CA ARG A 46 7.25 1.87 -5.28
C ARG A 46 7.90 2.46 -4.03
N HIS A 47 9.03 1.90 -3.57
CA HIS A 47 9.76 2.35 -2.38
C HIS A 47 11.26 2.44 -2.62
N LYS A 48 11.99 3.12 -1.72
CA LYS A 48 13.47 3.07 -1.67
C LYS A 48 14.00 1.63 -1.56
N GLY A 49 13.22 0.73 -0.93
CA GLY A 49 13.49 -0.70 -0.83
C GLY A 49 13.02 -1.56 -2.01
N GLY A 50 12.40 -0.97 -3.03
CA GLY A 50 11.71 -1.68 -4.11
C GLY A 50 10.36 -2.28 -3.68
N GLU A 51 9.86 -3.25 -4.44
CA GLU A 51 8.56 -3.91 -4.19
C GLU A 51 8.58 -4.90 -3.02
N PHE A 52 9.77 -5.29 -2.54
CA PHE A 52 9.94 -6.38 -1.59
C PHE A 52 9.13 -6.19 -0.29
N PRO A 53 9.16 -5.02 0.39
CA PRO A 53 8.35 -4.80 1.58
C PRO A 53 6.84 -5.02 1.34
N VAL A 54 6.32 -4.57 0.21
CA VAL A 54 4.90 -4.74 -0.14
C VAL A 54 4.57 -6.22 -0.33
N VAL A 55 5.47 -7.00 -0.94
CA VAL A 55 5.31 -8.45 -1.10
C VAL A 55 5.32 -9.18 0.25
N VAL A 56 6.18 -8.75 1.19
CA VAL A 56 6.22 -9.30 2.56
C VAL A 56 4.85 -9.16 3.24
N VAL A 57 4.31 -7.93 3.26
CA VAL A 57 3.01 -7.65 3.88
C VAL A 57 1.86 -8.34 3.15
N ARG A 58 1.89 -8.36 1.80
CA ARG A 58 0.89 -9.09 1.00
C ARG A 58 0.86 -10.57 1.36
N LYS A 59 2.02 -11.23 1.42
CA LYS A 59 2.11 -12.64 1.80
C LYS A 59 1.55 -12.88 3.20
N HIS A 60 1.92 -12.05 4.17
CA HIS A 60 1.43 -12.14 5.56
C HIS A 60 -0.10 -12.20 5.64
N PHE A 61 -0.82 -11.36 4.90
CA PHE A 61 -2.29 -11.40 4.86
C PHE A 61 -2.83 -12.58 4.05
N MET A 62 -2.19 -12.95 2.94
CA MET A 62 -2.59 -14.12 2.16
C MET A 62 -2.48 -15.42 2.97
N ASP A 63 -1.43 -15.57 3.78
CA ASP A 63 -1.24 -16.72 4.67
C ASP A 63 -2.35 -16.83 5.73
N GLN A 64 -2.98 -15.70 6.09
CA GLN A 64 -4.15 -15.64 6.96
C GLN A 64 -5.48 -15.85 6.22
N GLY A 65 -5.45 -16.10 4.92
CA GLY A 65 -6.64 -16.36 4.09
C GLY A 65 -7.34 -15.11 3.57
N TYR A 66 -6.71 -13.93 3.64
CA TYR A 66 -7.25 -12.70 3.07
C TYR A 66 -7.03 -12.64 1.54
N LYS A 67 -7.95 -11.95 0.87
CA LYS A 67 -7.73 -11.44 -0.49
C LYS A 67 -7.03 -10.09 -0.40
N VAL A 68 -5.96 -9.92 -1.17
CA VAL A 68 -5.12 -8.73 -1.12
C VAL A 68 -4.94 -8.15 -2.52
N TRP A 69 -5.40 -6.92 -2.72
CA TRP A 69 -5.14 -6.12 -3.91
C TRP A 69 -4.00 -5.13 -3.66
N VAL A 70 -3.18 -4.88 -4.68
CA VAL A 70 -2.07 -3.92 -4.66
C VAL A 70 -2.48 -2.67 -5.43
N SER A 71 -2.16 -1.49 -4.92
CA SER A 71 -2.45 -0.23 -5.62
C SER A 71 -1.79 -0.22 -7.00
N GLY A 72 -2.44 0.27 -8.04
CA GLY A 72 -1.89 0.21 -9.40
C GLY A 72 -2.91 -0.12 -10.47
N GLN A 73 -2.47 -0.03 -11.74
CA GLN A 73 -3.33 -0.30 -12.90
C GLN A 73 -3.41 -1.80 -13.20
N SER A 74 -4.48 -2.22 -13.87
CA SER A 74 -4.76 -3.63 -14.22
C SER A 74 -3.69 -4.30 -15.09
N LYS A 75 -2.93 -3.51 -15.86
CA LYS A 75 -1.74 -3.99 -16.59
C LYS A 75 -0.69 -4.64 -15.67
N LEU A 76 -0.78 -4.38 -14.37
CA LEU A 76 0.12 -4.90 -13.35
C LEU A 76 -0.33 -6.25 -12.76
N GLY A 77 -1.56 -6.72 -13.05
CA GLY A 77 -2.11 -7.99 -12.56
C GLY A 77 -3.61 -7.90 -12.25
N SER A 78 -4.26 -9.06 -12.04
CA SER A 78 -5.69 -9.15 -11.65
C SER A 78 -5.96 -8.63 -10.23
N ASP A 79 -4.96 -8.65 -9.37
CA ASP A 79 -5.06 -8.24 -7.97
C ASP A 79 -4.60 -6.79 -7.78
N ALA A 80 -5.08 -5.88 -8.64
CA ALA A 80 -4.72 -4.47 -8.59
C ALA A 80 -5.93 -3.57 -8.31
N PHE A 81 -5.72 -2.45 -7.62
CA PHE A 81 -6.76 -1.44 -7.34
C PHE A 81 -6.31 0.00 -7.62
N ILE A 82 -7.24 0.88 -7.98
CA ILE A 82 -7.01 2.33 -8.09
C ILE A 82 -8.07 3.04 -7.26
N LEU A 83 -7.65 3.94 -6.36
CA LEU A 83 -8.56 4.76 -5.56
C LEU A 83 -8.55 6.22 -6.03
N ALA A 84 -7.64 7.07 -5.54
CA ALA A 84 -7.49 8.47 -5.97
C ALA A 84 -6.38 8.66 -7.02
N MET A 85 -5.47 7.69 -7.16
CA MET A 85 -4.37 7.76 -8.12
C MET A 85 -4.83 7.60 -9.59
N PHE A 86 -3.89 7.77 -10.53
CA PHE A 86 -4.06 7.50 -11.97
C PHE A 86 -5.36 8.06 -12.61
N PRO A 87 -5.59 9.39 -12.63
CA PRO A 87 -6.82 9.99 -13.14
C PRO A 87 -7.15 9.55 -14.58
N GLY A 88 -6.15 9.46 -15.46
CA GLY A 88 -6.37 8.98 -16.83
C GLY A 88 -6.78 7.51 -16.92
N ALA A 89 -6.36 6.67 -15.97
CA ALA A 89 -6.79 5.27 -15.90
C ALA A 89 -8.24 5.17 -15.40
N ARG A 90 -8.60 5.97 -14.39
CA ARG A 90 -9.97 6.09 -13.89
C ARG A 90 -10.93 6.55 -14.98
N GLN A 91 -10.56 7.57 -15.75
CA GLN A 91 -11.35 8.07 -16.89
C GLN A 91 -11.59 7.00 -17.95
N ARG A 92 -10.64 6.09 -18.17
CA ARG A 92 -10.78 4.97 -19.11
C ARG A 92 -11.46 3.74 -18.50
N ARG A 93 -11.93 3.82 -17.25
CA ARG A 93 -12.52 2.70 -16.49
C ARG A 93 -11.62 1.46 -16.47
N ASP A 94 -10.33 1.67 -16.15
CA ASP A 94 -9.39 0.56 -15.94
C ASP A 94 -9.95 -0.46 -14.93
N GLN A 95 -9.71 -1.75 -15.13
CA GLN A 95 -10.29 -2.80 -14.29
C GLN A 95 -9.96 -2.61 -12.80
N SER A 96 -8.77 -2.08 -12.47
CA SER A 96 -8.39 -1.81 -11.08
C SER A 96 -9.20 -0.68 -10.44
N TYR A 97 -9.72 0.25 -11.24
CA TYR A 97 -10.69 1.24 -10.79
C TYR A 97 -12.08 0.62 -10.61
N LEU A 98 -12.51 -0.22 -11.56
CA LEU A 98 -13.78 -0.93 -11.51
C LEU A 98 -13.88 -1.85 -10.27
N SER A 99 -12.79 -2.53 -9.89
CA SER A 99 -12.73 -3.32 -8.65
C SER A 99 -13.09 -2.52 -7.40
N MET A 100 -12.71 -1.23 -7.33
CA MET A 100 -13.06 -0.38 -6.19
C MET A 100 -14.51 0.12 -6.25
N ILE A 101 -15.04 0.34 -7.47
CA ILE A 101 -16.46 0.62 -7.66
C ILE A 101 -17.31 -0.56 -7.16
N GLU A 102 -16.92 -1.80 -7.44
CA GLU A 102 -17.63 -2.99 -6.95
C GLU A 102 -17.66 -3.06 -5.43
N VAL A 103 -16.56 -2.65 -4.77
CA VAL A 103 -16.43 -2.70 -3.30
C VAL A 103 -17.21 -1.57 -2.60
N PHE A 104 -17.16 -0.34 -3.14
CA PHE A 104 -17.64 0.85 -2.44
C PHE A 104 -18.87 1.52 -3.08
N SER A 105 -19.28 1.11 -4.28
CA SER A 105 -20.16 1.82 -5.21
C SER A 105 -19.52 3.02 -5.91
N GLU A 106 -19.98 3.29 -7.13
CA GLU A 106 -19.50 4.38 -7.97
C GLU A 106 -19.72 5.74 -7.31
N GLU A 107 -20.91 5.97 -6.75
CA GLU A 107 -21.25 7.22 -6.06
C GLU A 107 -20.28 7.54 -4.92
N LYS A 108 -19.94 6.55 -4.08
CA LYS A 108 -19.02 6.78 -2.95
C LYS A 108 -17.60 7.05 -3.43
N ILE A 109 -17.14 6.31 -4.45
CA ILE A 109 -15.80 6.49 -5.02
C ILE A 109 -15.66 7.86 -5.68
N ASP A 110 -16.62 8.27 -6.51
CA ASP A 110 -16.58 9.57 -7.20
C ASP A 110 -16.60 10.72 -6.18
N LYS A 111 -17.44 10.61 -5.15
CA LYS A 111 -17.48 11.59 -4.06
C LYS A 111 -16.14 11.67 -3.31
N PHE A 112 -15.55 10.53 -2.97
CA PHE A 112 -14.24 10.49 -2.31
C PHE A 112 -13.15 11.11 -3.19
N ILE A 113 -13.10 10.76 -4.47
CA ILE A 113 -12.14 11.30 -5.44
C ILE A 113 -12.25 12.82 -5.53
N ALA A 114 -13.46 13.35 -5.67
CA ALA A 114 -13.68 14.80 -5.76
C ALA A 114 -13.15 15.52 -4.51
N ILE A 115 -13.41 14.97 -3.31
CA ILE A 115 -12.91 15.51 -2.04
C ILE A 115 -11.38 15.45 -2.00
N ALA A 116 -10.78 14.31 -2.34
CA ALA A 116 -9.33 14.13 -2.33
C ALA A 116 -8.63 15.07 -3.32
N GLU A 117 -9.17 15.25 -4.53
CA GLU A 117 -8.63 16.18 -5.53
C GLU A 117 -8.77 17.64 -5.10
N GLN A 118 -9.89 18.02 -4.47
CA GLN A 118 -10.11 19.35 -3.94
C GLN A 118 -9.12 19.67 -2.81
N GLU A 119 -8.94 18.75 -1.87
CA GLU A 119 -7.99 18.93 -0.76
C GLU A 119 -6.54 18.94 -1.27
N LYS A 120 -6.15 18.05 -2.20
CA LYS A 120 -4.82 18.10 -2.84
C LYS A 120 -4.57 19.46 -3.49
N LYS A 121 -5.55 19.98 -4.25
CA LYS A 121 -5.47 21.32 -4.88
C LYS A 121 -5.31 22.43 -3.82
N ARG A 122 -6.04 22.35 -2.71
CA ARG A 122 -5.98 23.32 -1.61
C ARG A 122 -4.61 23.40 -0.96
N TYR A 123 -3.91 22.26 -0.84
CA TYR A 123 -2.58 22.17 -0.26
C TYR A 123 -1.44 22.27 -1.29
N GLY A 124 -1.75 22.53 -2.58
CA GLY A 124 -0.74 22.60 -3.64
C GLY A 124 -0.06 21.25 -3.94
N LEU A 125 -0.70 20.14 -3.58
CA LEU A 125 -0.18 18.79 -3.80
C LEU A 125 -0.57 18.26 -5.19
N PRO A 126 0.28 17.42 -5.81
CA PRO A 126 -0.06 16.76 -7.07
C PRO A 126 -1.34 15.93 -6.97
N ARG A 127 -2.08 15.85 -8.08
CA ARG A 127 -3.30 15.02 -8.18
C ARG A 127 -2.99 13.53 -8.10
N HIS A 128 -1.84 13.11 -8.63
CA HIS A 128 -1.32 11.75 -8.56
C HIS A 128 -0.77 11.44 -7.18
N GLY A 129 -0.76 10.17 -6.75
CA GLY A 129 -0.21 9.73 -5.46
C GLY A 129 -1.21 9.71 -4.29
N GLY A 130 -0.83 9.05 -3.20
CA GLY A 130 -1.56 9.05 -1.92
C GLY A 130 -2.51 7.86 -1.69
N ASP A 131 -2.66 6.94 -2.64
CA ASP A 131 -3.36 5.68 -2.35
C ASP A 131 -2.46 4.81 -1.45
N PRO A 132 -3.02 4.10 -0.45
CA PRO A 132 -2.29 3.08 0.31
C PRO A 132 -1.75 1.99 -0.62
N ASP A 133 -0.72 1.25 -0.20
CA ASP A 133 -0.12 0.20 -1.02
C ASP A 133 -1.04 -1.00 -1.25
N LEU A 134 -1.81 -1.40 -0.23
CA LEU A 134 -2.66 -2.58 -0.26
C LEU A 134 -4.11 -2.27 0.14
N PHE A 135 -5.02 -3.05 -0.42
CA PHE A 135 -6.39 -3.19 0.05
C PHE A 135 -6.64 -4.65 0.41
N VAL A 136 -7.05 -4.90 1.64
CA VAL A 136 -7.17 -6.22 2.25
C VAL A 136 -8.64 -6.49 2.55
N GLN A 137 -9.10 -7.69 2.20
CA GLN A 137 -10.48 -8.12 2.42
C GLN A 137 -10.53 -9.56 2.90
N ASN A 138 -11.25 -9.79 4.00
CA ASN A 138 -11.57 -11.15 4.44
C ASN A 138 -12.69 -11.72 3.55
N PRO A 139 -12.44 -12.79 2.77
CA PRO A 139 -13.49 -13.38 1.93
C PRO A 139 -14.60 -14.05 2.75
N LYS A 140 -14.35 -14.38 4.03
CA LYS A 140 -15.33 -14.99 4.94
C LYS A 140 -16.14 -13.95 5.71
N ASN A 141 -15.65 -12.71 5.81
CA ASN A 141 -16.32 -11.62 6.49
C ASN A 141 -16.12 -10.33 5.68
N LEU A 142 -17.12 -9.99 4.86
CA LEU A 142 -17.04 -8.80 4.02
C LEU A 142 -17.05 -7.50 4.82
N ASP A 143 -17.37 -7.49 6.11
CA ASP A 143 -17.24 -6.26 6.91
C ASP A 143 -15.79 -6.03 7.36
N GLU A 144 -14.94 -7.04 7.26
CA GLU A 144 -13.51 -6.96 7.57
C GLU A 144 -12.72 -6.64 6.29
N ARG A 145 -12.67 -5.34 6.00
CA ARG A 145 -11.86 -4.74 4.94
C ARG A 145 -11.07 -3.57 5.51
N PHE A 146 -9.87 -3.36 5.01
CA PHE A 146 -9.03 -2.23 5.40
C PHE A 146 -7.95 -1.97 4.36
N PHE A 147 -7.38 -0.77 4.41
CA PHE A 147 -6.21 -0.42 3.62
C PHE A 147 -4.95 -0.59 4.44
N VAL A 148 -3.83 -0.86 3.78
CA VAL A 148 -2.52 -0.95 4.41
C VAL A 148 -1.51 -0.14 3.61
N GLU A 149 -0.82 0.77 4.28
CA GLU A 149 0.38 1.43 3.77
C GLU A 149 1.60 0.70 4.32
N VAL A 150 2.55 0.39 3.44
CA VAL A 150 3.76 -0.33 3.81
C VAL A 150 4.92 0.65 3.92
N LYS A 151 5.54 0.67 5.10
CA LYS A 151 6.80 1.38 5.35
C LYS A 151 7.90 0.38 5.58
N ALA A 152 9.12 0.75 5.17
CA ALA A 152 10.26 -0.14 5.26
C ALA A 152 11.40 0.55 5.98
N GLU A 153 12.05 -0.21 6.84
CA GLU A 153 13.27 0.19 7.53
C GLU A 153 14.32 -0.89 7.32
N ASP A 154 15.46 -0.50 6.76
CA ASP A 154 16.62 -1.38 6.63
C ASP A 154 17.54 -1.14 7.82
N LEU A 155 17.61 -2.12 8.70
CA LEU A 155 18.42 -2.09 9.92
C LEU A 155 19.78 -2.74 9.72
N THR A 156 20.10 -3.21 8.51
CA THR A 156 21.41 -3.75 8.20
C THR A 156 22.41 -2.59 8.15
N CYS A 157 23.63 -2.82 8.64
CA CYS A 157 24.61 -1.75 8.79
C CYS A 157 25.18 -1.24 7.46
N GLU A 158 24.89 -1.90 6.34
CA GLU A 158 25.45 -1.56 5.03
C GLU A 158 24.60 -0.50 4.30
N HIS A 159 23.27 -0.52 4.43
CA HIS A 159 22.38 0.38 3.70
C HIS A 159 21.13 0.80 4.49
N ARG A 160 21.35 1.48 5.63
CA ARG A 160 20.24 1.99 6.46
C ARG A 160 19.37 2.99 5.71
N TYR A 161 18.08 2.70 5.66
CA TYR A 161 17.06 3.67 5.28
C TYR A 161 15.81 3.44 6.11
N LYS A 162 15.02 4.51 6.28
CA LYS A 162 13.67 4.45 6.81
C LYS A 162 12.75 5.19 5.84
N ASP A 163 11.63 4.57 5.51
CA ASP A 163 10.60 5.15 4.67
C ASP A 163 9.53 5.79 5.56
N ASP A 164 9.20 7.05 5.28
CA ASP A 164 8.23 7.83 6.06
C ASP A 164 6.99 8.13 5.22
N LEU A 165 5.90 8.52 5.89
CA LEU A 165 4.70 8.99 5.21
C LEU A 165 4.96 10.32 4.50
N ASN A 166 4.59 10.39 3.22
CA ASN A 166 4.67 11.63 2.47
C ASN A 166 3.43 12.53 2.69
N ALA A 167 3.54 13.79 2.28
CA ALA A 167 2.45 14.77 2.45
C ALA A 167 1.12 14.36 1.81
N GLN A 168 1.15 13.59 0.72
CA GLN A 168 -0.08 13.11 0.07
C GLN A 168 -0.73 11.99 0.86
N GLN A 169 0.05 11.08 1.44
CA GLN A 169 -0.44 10.01 2.31
C GLN A 169 -1.05 10.59 3.59
N LEU A 170 -0.35 11.52 4.24
CA LEU A 170 -0.86 12.25 5.41
C LEU A 170 -2.14 13.04 5.13
N LEU A 171 -2.38 13.43 3.88
CA LEU A 171 -3.63 14.07 3.46
C LEU A 171 -4.74 13.05 3.14
N VAL A 172 -4.42 11.99 2.39
CA VAL A 172 -5.42 11.08 1.81
C VAL A 172 -5.93 10.05 2.82
N PHE A 173 -5.07 9.52 3.69
CA PHE A 173 -5.47 8.49 4.65
C PHE A 173 -6.60 8.91 5.60
N PRO A 174 -6.56 10.11 6.24
CA PRO A 174 -7.70 10.57 7.03
C PRO A 174 -8.97 10.76 6.20
N LEU A 175 -8.87 11.05 4.90
CA LEU A 175 -10.04 11.15 4.02
C LEU A 175 -10.63 9.77 3.74
N ILE A 176 -9.81 8.72 3.59
CA ILE A 176 -10.27 7.34 3.45
C ILE A 176 -11.08 6.95 4.69
N GLU A 177 -10.51 7.13 5.88
CA GLU A 177 -11.17 6.79 7.15
C GLU A 177 -12.47 7.59 7.34
N LYS A 178 -12.45 8.88 7.01
CA LYS A 178 -13.60 9.76 7.20
C LYS A 178 -14.73 9.48 6.21
N HIS A 179 -14.42 9.27 4.93
CA HIS A 179 -15.40 9.28 3.85
C HIS A 179 -15.74 7.89 3.32
N LEU A 180 -14.77 6.96 3.29
CA LEU A 180 -15.02 5.57 2.92
C LEU A 180 -15.40 4.73 4.14
N LYS A 181 -15.04 5.17 5.36
CA LYS A 181 -15.28 4.44 6.64
C LYS A 181 -14.47 3.15 6.78
N TYR A 182 -13.27 3.14 6.21
CA TYR A 182 -12.32 2.02 6.31
C TYR A 182 -11.02 2.50 6.94
N GLN A 183 -10.46 1.66 7.81
CA GLN A 183 -9.19 1.92 8.45
C GLN A 183 -8.05 1.92 7.44
N VAL A 184 -7.05 2.78 7.67
CA VAL A 184 -5.72 2.65 7.05
C VAL A 184 -4.73 2.20 8.12
N GLN A 185 -4.16 1.01 7.94
CA GLN A 185 -3.14 0.46 8.83
C GLN A 185 -1.75 0.78 8.29
N ILE A 186 -0.77 0.94 9.19
CA ILE A 186 0.65 1.01 8.80
C ILE A 186 1.31 -0.34 9.08
N ALA A 187 1.92 -0.92 8.05
CA ALA A 187 2.74 -2.11 8.17
C ALA A 187 4.22 -1.74 8.02
N ASN A 188 4.99 -1.86 9.10
CA ASN A 188 6.42 -1.61 9.08
C ASN A 188 7.17 -2.91 8.79
N VAL A 189 7.91 -2.94 7.68
CA VAL A 189 8.81 -4.06 7.34
C VAL A 189 10.22 -3.69 7.77
N GLN A 190 10.73 -4.38 8.78
CA GLN A 190 12.10 -4.24 9.24
C GLN A 190 12.97 -5.33 8.61
N ILE A 191 13.96 -4.91 7.82
CA ILE A 191 14.97 -5.81 7.29
C ILE A 191 16.10 -5.91 8.30
N VAL A 192 16.30 -7.10 8.84
CA VAL A 192 17.26 -7.38 9.91
C VAL A 192 18.31 -8.38 9.45
N LYS A 193 19.46 -8.41 10.13
CA LYS A 193 20.48 -9.44 9.86
C LYS A 193 19.92 -10.82 10.20
N SER A 194 20.29 -11.86 9.44
CA SER A 194 19.78 -13.23 9.65
C SER A 194 20.01 -13.77 11.07
N ALA A 195 21.05 -13.32 11.78
CA ALA A 195 21.30 -13.69 13.19
C ALA A 195 20.30 -13.08 14.20
N MET A 196 19.42 -12.17 13.75
CA MET A 196 18.39 -11.49 14.55
C MET A 196 16.96 -11.87 14.14
N ALA A 197 16.78 -12.66 13.08
CA ALA A 197 15.49 -13.21 12.70
C ALA A 197 15.33 -14.56 13.42
N SER A 198 14.65 -14.58 14.57
CA SER A 198 14.30 -15.80 15.30
C SER A 198 12.83 -15.74 15.68
N ASP A 199 12.10 -16.80 15.30
CA ASP A 199 10.68 -17.17 15.48
C ASP A 199 9.73 -16.21 16.21
#